data_AF-A0A961VLP8-F1
#
_entry.id   AF-A0A961VLP8-F1
#
_cell.length_a   1.000
_cell.length_b   1.000
_cell.length_c   1.000
_cell.angle_alpha   90.00
_cell.angle_beta   90.00
_cell.angle_gamma   90.00
#
_symmetry.space_group_name_H-M   'P 1'
#
loop_
_entity.id
_entity.type
_entity.pdbx_description
1 polymer ?
#
loop_
_entity_poly.entity_id
_entity_poly.type
_entity_poly.pdbx_seq_one_letter_code
_entity_poly.pdbx_strand_id
1 'polypeptide(L)'
;MPLEDHEIAVVKGMLARGDRQHDIAAFFGVNGGRVAEVAKGTRGPGVAAAQPEMLPPPGPYMAGRSALKARETLVALRELIDDALRDIDLYERTTEPVEGG
;
A
#
# COMPACT_ATOMS: atom_id res chain seq x y z
N MET A 1 -11.82 6.52 -13.15
CA MET A 1 -12.26 6.97 -11.82
C MET A 1 -11.58 8.30 -11.51
N PRO A 2 -12.29 9.30 -10.95
CA PRO A 2 -11.68 10.56 -10.52
C PRO A 2 -10.79 10.34 -9.28
N LEU A 3 -9.64 11.04 -9.20
CA LEU A 3 -8.84 11.14 -7.97
C LEU A 3 -9.59 11.94 -6.91
N GLU A 4 -9.64 11.43 -5.69
CA GLU A 4 -10.17 12.15 -4.52
C GLU A 4 -9.14 13.13 -3.94
N ASP A 5 -9.56 14.06 -3.09
CA ASP A 5 -8.69 15.09 -2.51
C ASP A 5 -7.49 14.50 -1.76
N HIS A 6 -7.68 13.40 -1.03
CA HIS A 6 -6.58 12.72 -0.34
C HIS A 6 -5.55 12.14 -1.33
N GLU A 7 -6.01 11.60 -2.47
CA GLU A 7 -5.12 11.08 -3.52
C GLU A 7 -4.42 12.21 -4.25
N ILE A 8 -5.11 13.33 -4.50
CA ILE A 8 -4.51 14.54 -5.07
C ILE A 8 -3.39 15.06 -4.17
N ALA A 9 -3.58 15.07 -2.85
CA ALA A 9 -2.52 15.46 -1.90
C ALA A 9 -1.28 14.58 -2.03
N VAL A 10 -1.47 13.26 -2.12
CA VAL A 10 -0.38 12.29 -2.30
C VAL A 10 0.28 12.46 -3.67
N VAL A 11 -0.48 12.62 -4.76
CA VAL A 11 0.05 12.90 -6.10
C VAL A 11 0.90 14.17 -6.09
N LYS A 12 0.43 15.26 -5.45
CA LYS A 12 1.22 16.51 -5.33
C LYS A 12 2.52 16.29 -4.57
N GLY A 13 2.50 15.52 -3.48
CA GLY A 13 3.71 15.19 -2.74
C GLY A 13 4.69 14.34 -3.56
N MET A 14 4.21 13.35 -4.30
CA MET A 14 5.02 12.54 -5.22
C MET A 14 5.64 13.39 -6.34
N LEU A 15 4.87 14.31 -6.93
CA LEU A 15 5.37 15.27 -7.92
C LEU A 15 6.44 16.19 -7.34
N ALA A 16 6.22 16.72 -6.12
CA ALA A 16 7.18 17.57 -5.43
C ALA A 16 8.48 16.83 -5.07
N ARG A 17 8.39 15.53 -4.77
CA ARG A 17 9.55 14.65 -4.56
C ARG A 17 10.33 14.38 -5.85
N GLY A 18 9.72 14.58 -7.02
CA GLY A 18 10.34 14.37 -8.33
C GLY A 18 9.95 13.05 -9.01
N ASP A 19 8.94 12.36 -8.51
CA ASP A 19 8.45 11.13 -9.12
C ASP A 19 7.88 11.40 -10.53
N ARG A 20 8.10 10.46 -11.46
CA ARG A 20 7.66 10.63 -12.86
C ARG A 20 6.15 10.48 -12.96
N GLN A 21 5.49 11.36 -13.72
CA GLN A 21 4.02 11.36 -13.85
C GLN A 21 3.44 10.02 -14.33
N HIS A 22 4.14 9.31 -15.22
CA HIS A 22 3.71 7.99 -15.69
C HIS A 22 3.78 6.92 -14.61
N ASP A 23 4.81 6.98 -13.75
CA ASP A 23 4.96 6.07 -12.61
C ASP A 23 3.83 6.35 -11.58
N ILE A 24 3.56 7.62 -11.29
CA ILE A 24 2.45 8.02 -10.42
C ILE A 24 1.11 7.52 -10.99
N ALA A 25 0.88 7.69 -12.29
CA ALA A 25 -0.34 7.23 -12.94
C ALA A 25 -0.51 5.71 -12.84
N ALA A 26 0.57 4.95 -13.05
CA ALA A 26 0.59 3.50 -12.86
C ALA A 26 0.31 3.10 -11.40
N PHE A 27 0.89 3.81 -10.43
CA PHE A 27 0.65 3.56 -9.01
C PHE A 27 -0.83 3.70 -8.64
N PHE A 28 -1.49 4.78 -9.07
CA PHE A 28 -2.90 5.00 -8.79
C PHE A 28 -3.85 4.23 -9.73
N GLY A 29 -3.35 3.59 -10.79
CA GLY A 29 -4.20 2.95 -11.80
C GLY A 29 -5.09 3.95 -12.56
N VAL A 30 -4.60 5.17 -12.76
CA VAL A 30 -5.33 6.27 -13.42
C VAL A 30 -4.70 6.65 -14.77
N ASN A 31 -5.45 7.37 -15.59
CA ASN A 31 -4.91 7.93 -16.84
C ASN A 31 -3.88 9.03 -16.54
N GLY A 32 -2.75 9.05 -17.25
CA GLY A 32 -1.68 10.04 -17.08
C GLY A 32 -2.14 11.50 -17.20
N GLY A 33 -3.17 11.77 -18.01
CA GLY A 33 -3.80 13.09 -18.10
C GLY A 33 -4.34 13.60 -16.76
N ARG A 34 -4.81 12.71 -15.87
CA ARG A 34 -5.27 13.08 -14.52
C ARG A 34 -4.14 13.55 -13.63
N VAL A 35 -2.98 12.90 -13.72
CA VAL A 35 -1.76 13.34 -13.02
C VAL A 35 -1.28 14.67 -13.59
N ALA A 36 -1.36 14.86 -14.92
CA ALA A 36 -1.02 16.13 -15.56
C ALA A 36 -1.94 17.29 -15.16
N GLU A 37 -3.24 17.05 -14.97
CA GLU A 37 -4.20 18.04 -14.41
C GLU A 37 -3.77 18.49 -13.00
N VAL A 38 -3.35 17.55 -12.15
CA VAL A 38 -2.84 17.86 -10.80
C VAL A 38 -1.52 18.62 -10.87
N ALA A 39 -0.59 18.21 -11.75
CA ALA A 39 0.71 18.87 -11.92
C ALA A 39 0.58 20.31 -12.43
N LYS A 40 -0.42 20.59 -13.28
CA LYS A 40 -0.74 21.95 -13.76
C LYS A 40 -1.54 22.78 -12.76
N GLY A 41 -2.00 22.17 -11.66
CA GLY A 41 -2.86 22.82 -10.66
C GLY A 41 -4.30 23.05 -11.11
N THR A 42 -4.74 22.51 -12.25
CA THR A 42 -6.13 22.63 -12.70
C THR A 42 -7.07 21.73 -11.91
N ARG A 43 -6.53 20.70 -11.24
CA ARG A 43 -7.26 19.80 -10.34
C ARG A 43 -6.75 19.90 -8.90
N GLY A 44 -7.69 20.04 -7.97
CA GLY A 44 -7.44 20.21 -6.54
C GLY A 44 -6.56 21.41 -6.18
N PRO A 45 -6.79 22.62 -6.72
CA PRO A 45 -5.93 23.79 -6.46
C PRO A 45 -5.76 24.10 -4.96
N GLY A 46 -6.80 23.91 -4.14
CA GLY A 46 -6.76 24.13 -2.69
C GLY A 46 -6.22 22.97 -1.85
N VAL A 47 -5.92 21.82 -2.47
CA VAL A 47 -5.41 20.64 -1.75
C VAL A 47 -3.92 20.80 -1.50
N ALA A 48 -3.49 20.79 -0.24
CA ALA A 48 -2.07 20.80 0.11
C ALA A 48 -1.39 19.48 -0.29
N ALA A 49 -0.09 19.52 -0.62
CA ALA A 49 0.67 18.31 -0.83
C ALA A 49 0.77 17.50 0.48
N ALA A 50 0.68 16.18 0.39
CA ALA A 50 0.90 15.31 1.53
C ALA A 50 2.37 15.40 2.00
N GLN A 51 2.57 15.25 3.31
CA GLN A 51 3.91 15.23 3.90
C GLN A 51 4.73 14.02 3.41
N PRO A 52 6.07 14.11 3.37
CA PRO A 52 6.94 13.02 2.90
C PRO A 52 6.67 11.67 3.57
N GLU A 53 6.34 11.66 4.87
CA GLU A 53 6.06 10.42 5.62
C GLU A 53 4.77 9.71 5.16
N MET A 54 3.87 10.43 4.51
CA MET A 54 2.58 9.93 4.04
C MET A 54 2.64 9.44 2.59
N LEU A 55 3.78 9.61 1.91
CA LEU A 55 3.97 9.19 0.54
C LEU A 55 4.34 7.71 0.47
N PRO A 56 3.93 7.00 -0.60
CA PRO A 56 4.50 5.68 -0.87
C PRO A 56 6.03 5.79 -1.07
N PRO A 57 6.78 4.69 -0.92
CA PRO A 57 8.22 4.66 -1.23
C PRO A 57 8.50 5.21 -2.64
N PRO A 58 9.64 5.88 -2.88
CA PRO A 58 9.97 6.39 -4.21
C PRO A 58 9.99 5.25 -5.24
N GLY A 59 9.47 5.54 -6.43
CA GLY A 59 9.37 4.59 -7.54
C GLY A 59 10.73 4.19 -8.13
N PRO A 60 10.73 3.34 -9.18
CA PRO A 60 9.60 3.03 -10.07
C PRO A 60 8.53 2.12 -9.44
N TYR A 61 7.26 2.46 -9.64
CA TYR A 61 6.11 1.69 -9.15
C TYR A 61 5.82 0.54 -10.12
N MET A 62 6.49 -0.60 -9.94
CA MET A 62 6.33 -1.80 -10.78
C MET A 62 4.93 -2.41 -10.70
N ALA A 63 4.18 -2.09 -9.64
CA ALA A 63 2.81 -2.53 -9.43
C ALA A 63 1.96 -1.38 -8.88
N GLY A 64 0.67 -1.37 -9.23
CA GLY A 64 -0.28 -0.40 -8.70
C GLY A 64 -0.48 -0.53 -7.19
N ARG A 65 -0.95 0.52 -6.53
CA ARG A 65 -1.24 0.63 -5.09
C ARG A 65 -2.05 -0.55 -4.58
N SER A 66 -3.07 -0.98 -5.33
CA SER A 66 -3.92 -2.11 -4.96
C SER A 66 -3.16 -3.44 -4.92
N ALA A 67 -2.26 -3.68 -5.86
CA ALA A 67 -1.45 -4.89 -5.90
C ALA A 67 -0.42 -4.91 -4.75
N LEU A 68 0.20 -3.76 -4.44
CA LEU A 68 1.08 -3.61 -3.28
C LEU A 68 0.34 -3.89 -1.97
N LYS A 69 -0.84 -3.29 -1.79
CA LYS A 69 -1.69 -3.50 -0.60
C LYS A 69 -2.17 -4.94 -0.47
N ALA A 70 -2.53 -5.58 -1.59
CA ALA A 70 -2.90 -7.00 -1.60
C ALA A 70 -1.73 -7.88 -1.15
N ARG A 71 -0.52 -7.63 -1.66
CA ARG A 71 0.69 -8.34 -1.24
C ARG A 71 0.94 -8.18 0.26
N GLU A 72 0.89 -6.97 0.81
CA GLU A 72 1.07 -6.71 2.24
C GLU A 72 0.04 -7.47 3.09
N THR A 73 -1.22 -7.43 2.66
CA THR A 73 -2.31 -8.15 3.35
C THR A 73 -2.07 -9.66 3.33
N LEU A 74 -1.65 -10.23 2.19
CA LEU A 74 -1.36 -11.65 2.08
C LEU A 74 -0.16 -12.08 2.94
N VAL A 75 0.86 -11.23 3.07
CA VAL A 75 1.99 -11.50 3.96
C VAL A 75 1.54 -11.52 5.43
N ALA A 76 0.78 -10.52 5.86
CA ALA A 76 0.25 -10.46 7.23
C ALA A 76 -0.67 -11.66 7.54
N LEU A 77 -1.53 -12.06 6.58
CA LEU A 77 -2.37 -13.25 6.72
C LEU A 77 -1.54 -14.53 6.84
N ARG A 78 -0.45 -14.66 6.08
CA ARG A 78 0.44 -15.81 6.17
C ARG A 78 1.09 -15.90 7.55
N GLU A 79 1.58 -14.79 8.09
CA GLU A 79 2.19 -14.75 9.43
C GLU A 79 1.19 -15.17 10.50
N LEU A 80 -0.05 -14.67 10.43
CA LEU A 80 -1.12 -15.07 11.35
C LEU A 80 -1.47 -16.57 11.26
N ILE A 81 -1.49 -17.13 10.05
CA ILE A 81 -1.72 -18.57 9.86
C ILE A 81 -0.57 -19.38 10.46
N ASP A 82 0.68 -18.96 10.21
CA ASP A 82 1.87 -19.64 10.75
C ASP A 82 1.87 -19.61 12.30
N ASP A 83 1.46 -18.51 12.92
CA ASP A 83 1.32 -18.40 14.37
C ASP A 83 0.20 -19.31 14.92
N ALA A 84 -0.97 -19.31 14.28
CA ALA A 84 -2.09 -20.16 14.69
C ALA A 84 -1.76 -21.66 14.58
N LEU A 85 -1.02 -22.08 13.55
CA LEU A 85 -0.57 -23.47 13.42
C LEU A 85 0.41 -23.85 14.54
N ARG A 86 1.33 -22.96 14.92
CA ARG A 86 2.25 -23.21 16.06
C ARG A 86 1.50 -23.36 17.38
N ASP A 87 0.46 -22.56 17.59
CA ASP A 87 -0.38 -22.67 18.79
C ASP A 87 -1.10 -24.02 18.81
N ILE A 88 -1.70 -24.44 17.70
CA ILE A 88 -2.36 -25.75 17.58
C ILE A 88 -1.38 -26.89 17.89
N ASP A 89 -0.19 -26.88 17.28
CA ASP A 89 0.85 -27.88 17.52
C ASP A 89 1.29 -27.93 19.01
N LEU A 90 1.35 -26.77 19.67
CA LEU A 90 1.68 -26.69 21.10
C LEU A 90 0.58 -27.30 21.97
N TYR A 91 -0.68 -26.95 21.69
CA TYR A 91 -1.83 -27.52 22.40
C TYR A 91 -1.87 -29.04 22.28
N GLU A 92 -1.74 -29.57 21.06
CA GLU A 92 -1.77 -31.02 20.81
C GLU A 92 -0.69 -31.75 21.63
N ARG A 93 0.56 -31.25 21.63
CA ARG A 93 1.67 -31.82 22.40
C ARG A 93 1.47 -31.78 23.91
N THR A 94 0.81 -30.75 24.44
CA THR A 94 0.51 -30.67 25.88
C THR A 94 -0.65 -31.56 26.32
N THR A 95 -1.47 -32.04 25.39
CA THR A 95 -2.65 -32.86 25.67
C THR A 95 -2.45 -34.37 25.48
N GLU A 96 -1.28 -34.80 24.99
CA GLU A 96 -0.94 -36.22 24.97
C GLU A 96 -0.75 -36.75 26.41
N PRO A 97 -1.47 -37.81 26.82
CA PRO A 97 -1.30 -38.38 28.15
C PRO A 97 0.10 -38.99 28.27
N VAL A 98 0.79 -38.69 29.36
CA VAL A 98 2.03 -39.39 29.74
C VAL A 98 1.65 -40.82 30.14
N GLU A 99 1.55 -41.73 29.17
CA GLU A 99 1.47 -43.16 29.45
C GLU A 99 2.85 -43.65 29.89
N GLY A 100 3.05 -43.76 31.20
CA GLY A 100 4.19 -44.49 31.77
C GLY A 100 4.66 -43.96 33.13
N GLY A 101 4.19 -44.61 34.19
CA GLY A 101 4.68 -44.45 35.57
C GLY A 101 4.12 -45.55 36.48
#